data_AF-A0A7K0SXG9-F1
#
_entry.id   AF-A0A7K0SXG9-F1
#
_cell.length_a   1.000
_cell.length_b   1.000
_cell.length_c   1.000
_cell.angle_alpha   90.00
_cell.angle_beta   90.00
_cell.angle_gamma   90.00
#
_symmetry.space_group_name_H-M   'P 1'
#
loop_
_entity.id
_entity.type
_entity.pdbx_description
1 polymer ?
#
loop_
_entity_poly.entity_id
_entity_poly.type
_entity_poly.pdbx_seq_one_letter_code
_entity_poly.pdbx_strand_id
1 'polypeptide(L)'
;MKAGLILGIVLLISLWYLSFSATRLDRLHHRVETSWANLDGLLQRRAAIALELAHSDYSDPASSLLLTAAAYQARDASIRDRSFAESGLSGALTLLQSDLSTATNPAEMALLRELSELTAKIRVAIAIHVDAVSSTRLVRAKL
;
A
#
# COMPACT_ATOMS: atom_id res chain seq x y z
N MET A 1 13.71 11.26 -55.24
CA MET A 1 12.39 10.69 -54.89
C MET A 1 12.50 9.48 -53.93
N LYS A 2 13.32 8.46 -54.24
CA LYS A 2 13.48 7.26 -53.37
C LYS A 2 14.00 7.57 -51.95
N ALA A 3 14.94 8.50 -51.80
CA ALA A 3 15.51 8.86 -50.49
C ALA A 3 14.49 9.50 -49.53
N GLY A 4 13.59 10.37 -50.04
CA GLY A 4 12.51 10.95 -49.24
C GLY A 4 11.47 9.92 -48.79
N LEU A 5 11.20 8.93 -49.64
CA LEU A 5 10.33 7.80 -49.30
C LEU A 5 10.95 6.92 -48.20
N ILE A 6 12.23 6.60 -48.30
CA ILE A 6 12.95 5.84 -47.28
C ILE A 6 12.95 6.59 -45.94
N LEU A 7 13.25 7.89 -45.96
CA LEU A 7 13.25 8.72 -44.76
C LEU A 7 11.86 8.76 -44.11
N GLY A 8 10.80 8.94 -44.92
CA GLY A 8 9.42 8.90 -44.46
C GLY A 8 9.04 7.56 -43.81
N ILE A 9 9.46 6.44 -44.41
CA ILE A 9 9.22 5.10 -43.86
C ILE A 9 9.94 4.90 -42.52
N VAL A 10 11.22 5.29 -42.41
CA VAL A 10 11.99 5.19 -41.16
C VAL A 10 11.37 6.03 -40.04
N LEU A 11 10.92 7.25 -40.36
CA LEU A 11 10.20 8.12 -39.43
C LEU A 11 8.91 7.45 -38.95
N LEU A 12 8.11 6.90 -39.88
CA LEU A 12 6.84 6.27 -39.56
C LEU A 12 7.02 5.03 -38.68
N ILE A 13 8.02 4.19 -38.96
CA ILE A 13 8.39 3.04 -38.13
C ILE A 13 8.84 3.49 -36.73
N SER A 14 9.66 4.54 -36.65
CA SER A 14 10.14 5.06 -35.35
C SER A 14 8.99 5.64 -34.50
N LEU A 15 8.09 6.42 -35.10
CA LEU A 15 6.90 6.93 -34.42
C LEU A 15 6.00 5.80 -33.94
N TRP A 16 5.79 4.79 -34.77
CA TRP A 16 5.00 3.61 -34.41
C TRP A 16 5.63 2.85 -33.24
N TYR A 17 6.94 2.62 -33.28
CA TYR A 17 7.67 1.94 -32.22
C TYR A 17 7.62 2.71 -30.89
N LEU A 18 7.80 4.03 -30.91
CA LEU A 18 7.66 4.88 -29.71
C LEU A 18 6.25 4.83 -29.14
N SER A 19 5.22 4.92 -29.98
CA SER A 19 3.81 4.84 -29.56
C SER A 19 3.47 3.48 -28.93
N PHE A 20 3.98 2.40 -29.52
CA PHE A 20 3.79 1.06 -28.97
C PHE A 20 4.50 0.88 -27.61
N SER A 21 5.74 1.36 -27.50
CA SER A 21 6.51 1.30 -26.25
C SER A 21 5.87 2.13 -25.14
N ALA A 22 5.40 3.33 -25.45
CA ALA A 22 4.68 4.20 -24.52
C ALA A 22 3.41 3.53 -23.98
N THR A 23 2.57 2.98 -24.86
CA THR A 23 1.31 2.30 -24.46
C THR A 23 1.57 1.09 -23.54
N ARG A 24 2.66 0.35 -23.77
CA ARG A 24 3.03 -0.80 -22.94
C ARG A 24 3.49 -0.38 -21.55
N LEU A 25 4.27 0.70 -21.46
CA LEU A 25 4.77 1.24 -20.19
C LEU A 25 3.64 1.88 -19.37
N ASP A 26 2.69 2.52 -20.04
CA ASP A 26 1.52 3.18 -19.43
C ASP A 26 0.63 2.17 -18.68
N ARG A 27 0.28 1.06 -19.33
CA ARG A 27 -0.49 -0.03 -18.67
C ARG A 27 0.18 -0.57 -17.42
N LEU A 28 1.51 -0.64 -17.42
CA LEU A 28 2.29 -1.14 -16.29
C LEU A 28 2.33 -0.12 -15.14
N HIS A 29 2.47 1.18 -15.45
CA HIS A 29 2.35 2.24 -14.43
C HIS A 29 0.97 2.26 -13.81
N HIS A 30 -0.08 2.20 -14.64
CA HIS A 30 -1.45 2.22 -14.14
C HIS A 30 -1.75 1.02 -13.23
N ARG A 31 -1.19 -0.15 -13.53
CA ARG A 31 -1.28 -1.33 -12.64
C ARG A 31 -0.59 -1.10 -11.29
N VAL A 32 0.56 -0.43 -11.27
CA VAL A 32 1.25 -0.07 -10.02
C VAL A 32 0.42 0.93 -9.22
N GLU A 33 -0.08 1.99 -9.85
CA GLU A 33 -0.89 3.02 -9.20
C GLU A 33 -2.17 2.44 -8.59
N THR A 34 -2.90 1.64 -9.36
CA THR A 34 -4.13 0.98 -8.88
C THR A 34 -3.86 -0.01 -7.75
N SER A 35 -2.78 -0.80 -7.83
CA SER A 35 -2.39 -1.69 -6.73
C SER A 35 -2.02 -0.93 -5.46
N TRP A 36 -1.34 0.21 -5.59
CA TRP A 36 -0.98 1.06 -4.48
C TRP A 36 -2.21 1.73 -3.84
N ALA A 37 -3.13 2.27 -4.64
CA ALA A 37 -4.36 2.86 -4.14
C ALA A 37 -5.22 1.87 -3.34
N ASN A 38 -5.32 0.61 -3.81
CA ASN A 38 -6.00 -0.45 -3.08
C ASN A 38 -5.30 -0.77 -1.75
N LEU A 39 -3.96 -0.90 -1.77
CA LEU A 39 -3.17 -1.11 -0.55
C LEU A 39 -3.35 0.04 0.44
N ASP A 40 -3.25 1.29 0.00
CA ASP A 40 -3.38 2.47 0.86
C ASP A 40 -4.76 2.52 1.54
N GLY A 41 -5.84 2.20 0.81
CA GLY A 41 -7.17 2.09 1.40
C GLY A 41 -7.28 1.05 2.53
N LEU A 42 -6.59 -0.09 2.40
CA LEU A 42 -6.53 -1.09 3.47
C LEU A 42 -5.71 -0.61 4.68
N LEU A 43 -4.60 0.08 4.44
CA LEU A 43 -3.76 0.65 5.50
C LEU A 43 -4.50 1.75 6.28
N GLN A 44 -5.23 2.62 5.58
CA GLN A 44 -6.09 3.65 6.19
C GLN A 44 -7.15 3.03 7.10
N ARG A 45 -7.82 1.95 6.66
CA ARG A 45 -8.78 1.23 7.49
C ARG A 45 -8.12 0.61 8.73
N ARG A 46 -6.88 0.13 8.62
CA ARG A 46 -6.13 -0.43 9.75
C ARG A 46 -5.83 0.64 10.80
N ALA A 47 -5.40 1.82 10.36
CA ALA A 47 -5.15 2.95 11.24
C ALA A 47 -6.44 3.42 11.94
N ALA A 48 -7.58 3.39 11.23
CA ALA A 48 -8.88 3.72 11.83
C ALA A 48 -9.30 2.74 12.93
N ILE A 49 -9.18 1.42 12.68
CA ILE A 49 -9.47 0.40 13.71
C ILE A 49 -8.52 0.53 14.90
N ALA A 50 -7.24 0.83 14.66
CA ALA A 50 -6.27 1.06 15.73
C ALA A 50 -6.63 2.29 16.59
N LEU A 51 -7.17 3.35 15.98
CA LEU A 51 -7.68 4.52 16.70
C LEU A 51 -8.92 4.17 17.54
N GLU A 52 -9.87 3.42 16.99
CA GLU A 52 -11.05 2.97 17.75
C GLU A 52 -10.65 2.13 18.96
N LEU A 53 -9.68 1.23 18.76
CA LEU A 53 -9.13 0.39 19.80
C LEU A 53 -8.38 1.20 20.88
N ALA A 54 -7.68 2.26 20.51
CA ALA A 54 -7.01 3.14 21.46
C ALA A 54 -7.99 3.92 22.36
N HIS A 55 -9.22 4.16 21.89
CA HIS A 55 -10.28 4.82 22.66
C HIS A 55 -11.12 3.84 23.50
N SER A 56 -10.79 2.54 23.53
CA SER A 56 -11.50 1.58 24.37
C SER A 56 -11.15 1.76 25.86
N ASP A 57 -12.13 1.50 26.73
CA ASP A 57 -12.06 1.78 28.18
C ASP A 57 -11.01 0.96 28.96
N TYR A 58 -10.35 -0.02 28.33
CA TYR A 58 -9.41 -0.94 28.98
C TYR A 58 -7.93 -0.73 28.60
N SER A 59 -7.63 0.15 27.65
CA SER A 59 -6.24 0.46 27.31
C SER A 59 -5.63 1.40 28.36
N ASP A 60 -4.49 1.02 28.95
CA ASP A 60 -3.75 1.90 29.84
C ASP A 60 -3.49 3.27 29.14
N PRO A 61 -3.68 4.41 29.82
CA PRO A 61 -3.52 5.73 29.21
C PRO A 61 -2.17 5.96 28.50
N ALA A 62 -1.08 5.32 28.93
CA ALA A 62 0.19 5.45 28.21
C ALA A 62 0.17 4.65 26.89
N SER A 63 -0.34 3.43 26.92
CA SER A 63 -0.50 2.55 25.75
C SER A 63 -1.45 3.13 24.71
N SER A 64 -2.59 3.69 25.12
CA SER A 64 -3.56 4.32 24.21
C SER A 64 -2.96 5.53 23.50
N LEU A 65 -2.16 6.36 24.19
CA LEU A 65 -1.43 7.47 23.58
C LEU A 65 -0.40 7.00 22.55
N LEU A 66 0.35 5.95 22.86
CA LEU A 66 1.33 5.37 21.92
C LEU A 66 0.65 4.80 20.68
N LEU A 67 -0.44 4.04 20.85
CA LEU A 67 -1.20 3.49 19.73
C LEU A 67 -1.84 4.59 18.88
N THR A 68 -2.42 5.61 19.53
CA THR A 68 -3.00 6.78 18.87
C THR A 68 -1.95 7.52 18.03
N ALA A 69 -0.78 7.81 18.62
CA ALA A 69 0.30 8.49 17.91
C ALA A 69 0.84 7.66 16.73
N ALA A 70 0.99 6.34 16.91
CA ALA A 70 1.42 5.44 15.85
C ALA A 70 0.37 5.35 14.73
N ALA A 71 -0.91 5.32 15.06
CA ALA A 71 -2.01 5.30 14.09
C ALA A 71 -2.08 6.60 13.28
N TYR A 72 -1.94 7.76 13.92
CA TYR A 72 -1.86 9.04 13.19
C TYR A 72 -0.65 9.11 12.26
N GLN A 73 0.54 8.70 12.74
CA GLN A 73 1.73 8.62 11.89
C GLN A 73 1.54 7.68 10.70
N ALA A 74 0.95 6.50 10.94
CA ALA A 74 0.65 5.54 9.88
C ALA A 74 -0.38 6.07 8.89
N ARG A 75 -1.33 6.90 9.32
CA ARG A 75 -2.36 7.51 8.48
C ARG A 75 -1.82 8.65 7.60
N ASP A 76 -1.00 9.52 8.19
CA ASP A 76 -0.54 10.75 7.55
C ASP A 76 0.81 10.58 6.80
N ALA A 77 1.44 9.40 6.91
CA ALA A 77 2.71 9.12 6.23
C ALA A 77 2.63 9.26 4.70
N SER A 78 3.73 9.75 4.12
CA SER A 78 3.93 9.77 2.66
C SER A 78 4.13 8.36 2.11
N ILE A 79 4.01 8.16 0.78
CA ILE A 79 4.30 6.87 0.13
C ILE A 79 5.69 6.33 0.51
N ARG A 80 6.68 7.23 0.63
CA ARG A 80 8.06 6.88 0.97
C ARG A 80 8.19 6.38 2.42
N ASP A 81 7.48 7.04 3.33
CA ASP A 81 7.62 6.79 4.77
C ASP A 81 6.56 5.80 5.28
N ARG A 82 5.56 5.45 4.46
CA ARG A 82 4.44 4.57 4.82
C ARG A 82 4.92 3.25 5.38
N SER A 83 5.92 2.61 4.77
CA SER A 83 6.45 1.33 5.28
C SER A 83 7.00 1.46 6.69
N PHE A 84 7.71 2.55 7.00
CA PHE A 84 8.28 2.78 8.33
C PHE A 84 7.17 3.04 9.35
N ALA A 85 6.20 3.90 8.99
CA ALA A 85 5.07 4.21 9.86
C ALA A 85 4.20 2.98 10.15
N GLU A 86 3.95 2.13 9.15
CA GLU A 86 3.21 0.86 9.32
C GLU A 86 3.96 -0.16 10.18
N SER A 87 5.29 -0.20 10.10
CA SER A 87 6.12 -0.98 11.03
C SER A 87 5.99 -0.45 12.46
N GLY A 88 6.00 0.87 12.65
CA GLY A 88 5.77 1.51 13.95
C GLY A 88 4.39 1.17 14.54
N LEU A 89 3.33 1.27 13.74
CA LEU A 89 1.97 0.88 14.14
C LEU A 89 1.88 -0.61 14.49
N SER A 90 2.55 -1.48 13.73
CA SER A 90 2.62 -2.91 14.04
C SER A 90 3.31 -3.16 15.36
N GLY A 91 4.41 -2.46 15.63
CA GLY A 91 5.12 -2.53 16.91
C GLY A 91 4.24 -2.10 18.09
N ALA A 92 3.54 -0.96 17.95
CA ALA A 92 2.60 -0.49 18.97
C ALA A 92 1.48 -1.52 19.24
N LEU A 93 0.85 -2.06 18.19
CA LEU A 93 -0.17 -3.10 18.33
C LEU A 93 0.36 -4.38 19.00
N THR A 94 1.60 -4.77 18.75
CA THR A 94 2.23 -5.92 19.41
C THR A 94 2.44 -5.67 20.91
N LEU A 95 2.87 -4.46 21.29
CA LEU A 95 3.03 -4.10 22.71
C LEU A 95 1.69 -4.14 23.46
N LEU A 96 0.60 -3.75 22.79
CA LEU A 96 -0.74 -3.73 23.37
C LEU A 96 -1.49 -5.06 23.27
N GLN A 97 -0.91 -6.08 22.61
CA GLN A 97 -1.61 -7.33 22.33
C GLN A 97 -1.99 -8.09 23.62
N SER A 98 -1.19 -7.99 24.68
CA SER A 98 -1.50 -8.60 25.98
C SER A 98 -2.75 -8.01 26.62
N ASP A 99 -2.90 -6.69 26.54
CA ASP A 99 -4.00 -5.95 27.17
C ASP A 99 -5.30 -6.23 26.41
N LEU A 100 -5.22 -6.19 25.07
CA LEU A 100 -6.28 -6.59 24.15
C LEU A 100 -6.73 -8.04 24.31
N SER A 101 -5.84 -8.95 24.71
CA SER A 101 -6.20 -10.36 24.90
C SER A 101 -7.12 -10.57 26.12
N THR A 102 -7.21 -9.57 26.99
CA THR A 102 -8.09 -9.57 28.16
C THR A 102 -9.46 -8.93 27.83
N ALA A 103 -9.65 -8.47 26.59
CA ALA A 103 -10.90 -7.91 26.11
C ALA A 103 -12.05 -8.89 26.28
N THR A 104 -13.04 -8.50 27.09
CA THR A 104 -14.26 -9.25 27.36
C THR A 104 -15.48 -8.65 26.67
N ASN A 105 -15.33 -7.45 26.08
CA ASN A 105 -16.39 -6.76 25.38
C ASN A 105 -16.57 -7.33 23.96
N PRO A 106 -17.79 -7.77 23.57
CA PRO A 106 -18.07 -8.26 22.23
C PRO A 106 -17.70 -7.28 21.10
N ALA A 107 -17.83 -5.97 21.33
CA ALA A 107 -17.48 -4.94 20.35
C ALA A 107 -15.98 -4.93 20.04
N GLU A 108 -15.13 -5.02 21.07
CA GLU A 108 -13.68 -5.03 20.95
C GLU A 108 -13.18 -6.32 20.30
N MET A 109 -13.75 -7.46 20.68
CA MET A 109 -13.48 -8.74 20.02
C MET A 109 -13.79 -8.69 18.52
N ALA A 110 -14.85 -7.98 18.13
CA ALA A 110 -15.18 -7.78 16.72
C ALA A 110 -14.13 -6.93 16.00
N LEU A 111 -13.65 -5.85 16.62
CA LEU A 111 -12.56 -5.01 16.07
C LEU A 111 -11.26 -5.79 15.93
N LEU A 112 -10.90 -6.61 16.92
CA LEU A 112 -9.72 -7.47 16.88
C LEU A 112 -9.79 -8.49 15.74
N ARG A 113 -10.95 -9.10 15.56
CA ARG A 113 -11.19 -10.01 14.44
C ARG A 113 -11.06 -9.28 13.11
N GLU A 114 -11.69 -8.11 12.97
CA GLU A 114 -11.59 -7.29 11.77
C GLU A 114 -10.15 -6.88 11.47
N LEU A 115 -9.39 -6.46 12.49
CA LEU A 115 -7.97 -6.12 12.38
C LEU A 115 -7.14 -7.30 11.87
N SER A 116 -7.40 -8.52 12.37
CA SER A 116 -6.72 -9.73 11.94
C SER A 116 -7.01 -10.07 10.48
N GLU A 117 -8.27 -9.97 10.07
CA GLU A 117 -8.70 -10.19 8.68
C GLU A 117 -8.10 -9.15 7.75
N LEU A 118 -8.08 -7.87 8.18
CA LEU A 118 -7.50 -6.77 7.42
C LEU A 118 -5.99 -6.96 7.26
N THR A 119 -5.29 -7.39 8.31
CA THR A 119 -3.85 -7.68 8.26
C THR A 119 -3.54 -8.80 7.26
N ALA A 120 -4.39 -9.83 7.18
CA ALA A 120 -4.25 -10.87 6.17
C ALA A 120 -4.45 -10.32 4.74
N LYS A 121 -5.46 -9.47 4.53
CA LYS A 121 -5.70 -8.80 3.23
C LYS A 121 -4.53 -7.89 2.83
N ILE A 122 -3.98 -7.13 3.77
CA ILE A 122 -2.82 -6.25 3.55
C ILE A 122 -1.61 -7.05 3.07
N ARG A 123 -1.31 -8.21 3.69
CA ARG A 123 -0.21 -9.08 3.25
C ARG A 123 -0.33 -9.48 1.78
N VAL A 124 -1.54 -9.85 1.35
CA VAL A 124 -1.81 -10.20 -0.06
C VAL A 124 -1.69 -8.97 -0.97
N ALA A 125 -2.22 -7.82 -0.56
CA ALA A 125 -2.14 -6.58 -1.33
C ALA A 125 -0.68 -6.10 -1.53
N ILE A 126 0.16 -6.23 -0.50
CA ILE A 126 1.60 -5.95 -0.60
C ILE A 126 2.25 -6.85 -1.64
N ALA A 127 1.96 -8.16 -1.63
CA ALA A 127 2.51 -9.10 -2.60
C ALA A 127 2.13 -8.71 -4.05
N ILE A 128 0.86 -8.34 -4.27
CA ILE A 128 0.37 -7.88 -5.58
C ILE A 128 1.08 -6.59 -6.02
N HIS A 129 1.26 -5.63 -5.10
CA HIS A 129 1.95 -4.37 -5.41
C HIS A 129 3.43 -4.61 -5.76
N VAL A 130 4.13 -5.44 -4.98
CA VAL A 130 5.53 -5.80 -5.24
C VAL A 130 5.68 -6.52 -6.58
N ASP A 131 4.76 -7.41 -6.95
CA ASP A 131 4.73 -8.04 -8.27
C ASP A 131 4.52 -7.02 -9.41
N ALA A 132 3.62 -6.07 -9.22
CA ALA A 132 3.41 -5.00 -10.20
C ALA A 132 4.69 -4.17 -10.38
N VAL A 133 5.35 -3.75 -9.29
CA VAL A 133 6.60 -2.97 -9.32
C VAL A 133 7.76 -3.76 -9.91
N SER A 134 7.90 -5.05 -9.58
CA SER A 134 8.96 -5.89 -10.14
C SER A 134 8.78 -6.04 -11.66
N SER A 135 7.55 -6.27 -12.11
CA SER A 135 7.18 -6.36 -13.52
C SER A 135 7.53 -5.07 -14.29
N THR A 136 7.26 -3.88 -13.71
CA THR A 136 7.61 -2.60 -14.34
C THR A 136 9.11 -2.38 -14.42
N ARG A 137 9.85 -2.71 -13.36
CA ARG A 137 11.32 -2.63 -13.33
C ARG A 137 11.96 -3.54 -14.39
N LEU A 138 11.48 -4.77 -14.53
CA LEU A 138 11.99 -5.72 -15.54
C LEU A 138 11.76 -5.25 -16.97
N VAL A 139 10.62 -4.61 -17.25
CA VAL A 139 10.36 -4.02 -18.56
C VAL A 139 11.27 -2.83 -18.82
N ARG A 140 11.42 -1.93 -17.84
CA ARG A 140 12.28 -0.76 -17.96
C ARG A 140 13.76 -1.13 -18.15
N ALA A 141 14.22 -2.23 -17.57
CA ALA A 141 15.59 -2.71 -17.74
C ALA A 141 15.89 -3.32 -19.13
N LYS A 142 14.86 -3.65 -19.91
CA LYS A 142 14.99 -4.24 -21.26
C LYS A 142 14.86 -3.21 -22.39
N LEU A 143 14.42 -1.99 -22.06
CA LEU A 143 14.36 -0.85 -22.97
C LEU A 143 15.70 -0.12 -22.94
#